data_AF-A0A356B2F9-F1
#
_entry.id   AF-A0A356B2F9-F1
#
_cell.length_a   1.000
_cell.length_b   1.000
_cell.length_c   1.000
_cell.angle_alpha   90.00
_cell.angle_beta   90.00
_cell.angle_gamma   90.00
#
_symmetry.space_group_name_H-M   'P 1'
#
loop_
_entity.id
_entity.type
_entity.pdbx_description
1 polymer ?
#
loop_
_entity_poly.entity_id
_entity_poly.type
_entity_poly.pdbx_seq_one_letter_code
_entity_poly.pdbx_strand_id
1 'polypeptide(L)'
;MSVKLRRILCLVVAAILIFALTACAGSESESEITTVTTTSKQVTTQPAVTTTASQTTTKAETTTQAVEANPFEEFYEISWIFGFCDTYDEGAYDELMIEERYNIDLQCWNISYYDTEGLTMMLAAGDIPDFSNLAKGGKAPHVLYEEGFTRSVPLEMYKKYFPYYYELMENNAPTSFEYNLIRGTEEYYGISWVRSNYKMFYNAPLFRLDWLENIGYEIP
;
A
#
# COMPACT_ATOMS: atom_id res chain seq x y z
N MET A 1 23.69 44.58 4.02
CA MET A 1 22.48 44.93 3.24
C MET A 1 21.55 45.76 4.11
N SER A 2 21.33 47.04 3.78
CA SER A 2 20.55 47.96 4.64
C SER A 2 19.08 47.52 4.75
N VAL A 3 18.42 47.86 5.85
CA VAL A 3 17.01 47.49 6.10
C VAL A 3 16.09 48.04 5.00
N LYS A 4 16.42 49.21 4.43
CA LYS A 4 15.72 49.78 3.28
C LYS A 4 15.89 48.93 2.03
N LEU A 5 17.10 48.42 1.77
CA LEU A 5 17.39 47.55 0.63
C LEU A 5 16.70 46.18 0.75
N ARG A 6 16.57 45.63 1.98
CA ARG A 6 15.80 44.40 2.24
C ARG A 6 14.30 44.58 1.98
N ARG A 7 13.73 45.70 2.41
CA ARG A 7 12.29 46.01 2.19
C ARG A 7 11.98 46.23 0.72
N ILE A 8 12.84 46.93 0.00
CA ILE A 8 12.69 47.13 -1.45
C ILE A 8 12.80 45.80 -2.19
N LEU A 9 13.77 44.95 -1.82
CA LEU A 9 13.93 43.63 -2.44
C LEU A 9 12.71 42.73 -2.20
N CYS A 10 12.16 42.71 -1.00
CA CYS A 10 10.93 41.96 -0.70
C CYS A 10 9.71 42.45 -1.49
N LEU A 11 9.57 43.78 -1.67
CA LEU A 11 8.48 44.35 -2.48
C LEU A 11 8.63 44.03 -3.97
N VAL A 12 9.87 44.00 -4.49
CA VAL A 12 10.16 43.62 -5.88
C VAL A 12 9.84 42.13 -6.11
N VAL A 13 10.23 41.25 -5.18
CA VAL A 13 9.92 39.81 -5.27
C VAL A 13 8.42 39.54 -5.21
N ALA A 14 7.70 40.23 -4.31
CA ALA A 14 6.24 40.12 -4.23
C ALA A 14 5.54 40.63 -5.50
N ALA A 15 6.03 41.71 -6.11
CA ALA A 15 5.48 42.21 -7.37
C ALA A 15 5.68 41.22 -8.53
N ILE A 16 6.86 40.59 -8.64
CA ILE A 16 7.16 39.60 -9.69
C ILE A 16 6.23 38.37 -9.57
N LEU A 17 5.92 37.93 -8.35
CA LEU A 17 4.99 36.81 -8.12
C LEU A 17 3.55 37.14 -8.54
N ILE A 18 3.11 38.39 -8.39
CA ILE A 18 1.77 38.83 -8.80
C ILE A 18 1.65 38.92 -10.33
N PHE A 19 2.72 39.32 -11.03
CA PHE A 19 2.75 39.35 -12.50
C PHE A 19 2.80 37.95 -13.14
N ALA A 20 3.36 36.94 -12.45
CA ALA A 20 3.40 35.57 -12.96
C ALA A 20 2.01 34.88 -12.99
N LEU A 21 1.04 35.35 -12.20
CA LEU A 21 -0.31 34.77 -12.12
C LEU A 21 -1.31 35.33 -13.17
N THR A 22 -0.93 36.36 -13.94
CA THR A 22 -1.81 37.00 -14.93
C THR A 22 -1.44 36.71 -16.38
N ALA A 23 -0.44 35.85 -16.63
CA ALA A 23 0.06 35.53 -17.97
C ALA A 23 -0.61 34.30 -18.64
N CYS A 24 -1.64 33.70 -18.03
CA CYS A 24 -2.40 32.59 -18.62
C CYS A 24 -3.88 32.93 -18.87
N ALA A 25 -4.18 34.20 -19.18
CA ALA A 25 -5.50 34.60 -19.68
C ALA A 25 -5.35 35.30 -21.03
N GLY A 26 -5.46 34.52 -22.12
CA GLY A 26 -5.64 35.05 -23.47
C GLY A 26 -4.92 34.29 -24.58
N SER A 27 -5.52 33.21 -25.08
CA SER A 27 -5.63 32.96 -26.53
C SER A 27 -6.73 31.95 -26.80
N GLU A 28 -7.86 32.44 -27.32
CA GLU A 28 -8.87 31.64 -27.99
C GLU A 28 -8.34 31.23 -29.37
N SER A 29 -8.37 29.93 -29.65
CA SER A 29 -8.59 29.44 -31.01
C SER A 29 -9.42 28.16 -30.92
N GLU A 30 -10.56 28.23 -31.59
CA GLU A 30 -11.67 27.28 -31.67
C GLU A 30 -11.27 26.04 -32.46
N SER A 31 -11.59 24.83 -31.95
CA SER A 31 -11.74 23.60 -32.75
C SER A 31 -12.49 22.52 -31.96
N GLU A 32 -13.73 22.28 -32.40
CA GLU A 32 -14.58 21.09 -32.31
C GLU A 32 -14.60 20.21 -31.03
N ILE A 33 -15.75 20.30 -30.35
CA ILE A 33 -16.24 19.38 -29.33
C ILE A 33 -16.66 18.06 -29.98
N THR A 34 -16.00 16.96 -29.65
CA THR A 34 -16.61 15.62 -29.71
C THR A 34 -16.88 15.14 -28.29
N THR A 35 -18.15 15.18 -27.91
CA THR A 35 -18.66 14.72 -26.62
C THR A 35 -18.57 13.20 -26.53
N VAL A 36 -17.70 12.67 -25.65
CA VAL A 36 -17.82 11.29 -25.15
C VAL A 36 -18.44 11.37 -23.77
N THR A 37 -19.73 11.08 -23.72
CA THR A 37 -20.52 11.00 -22.49
C THR A 37 -20.26 9.67 -21.79
N THR A 38 -19.75 9.76 -20.56
CA THR A 38 -19.81 8.74 -19.52
C THR A 38 -21.20 8.14 -19.44
N THR A 39 -21.33 6.85 -19.72
CA THR A 39 -22.57 6.10 -19.52
C THR A 39 -22.32 4.99 -18.49
N SER A 40 -22.89 5.22 -17.31
CA SER A 40 -23.17 4.24 -16.26
C SER A 40 -23.92 3.05 -16.85
N LYS A 41 -23.36 1.83 -16.72
CA LYS A 41 -24.06 0.61 -17.14
C LYS A 41 -24.94 0.09 -16.00
N GLN A 42 -26.21 0.40 -16.14
CA GLN A 42 -27.35 -0.21 -15.49
C GLN A 42 -27.46 -1.68 -15.94
N VAL A 43 -27.40 -2.65 -15.00
CA VAL A 43 -27.74 -4.05 -15.28
C VAL A 43 -29.26 -4.16 -15.25
N THR A 44 -29.88 -4.28 -16.42
CA THR A 44 -31.31 -4.54 -16.58
C THR A 44 -31.51 -5.99 -17.01
N THR A 45 -32.25 -6.70 -16.19
CA THR A 45 -32.86 -8.02 -16.40
C THR A 45 -33.79 -8.01 -17.62
N GLN A 46 -33.67 -9.02 -18.48
CA GLN A 46 -34.71 -9.38 -19.46
C GLN A 46 -35.11 -10.85 -19.30
N PRO A 47 -36.39 -11.19 -19.52
CA PRO A 47 -36.98 -12.47 -19.17
C PRO A 47 -36.81 -13.49 -20.30
N ALA A 48 -36.37 -14.70 -19.96
CA ALA A 48 -36.39 -15.84 -20.87
C ALA A 48 -37.74 -16.58 -20.78
N VAL A 49 -38.33 -16.79 -21.95
CA VAL A 49 -39.63 -17.41 -22.20
C VAL A 49 -39.61 -18.92 -21.92
N THR A 50 -40.69 -19.39 -21.31
CA THR A 50 -41.02 -20.79 -21.01
C THR A 50 -41.04 -21.69 -22.23
N THR A 51 -40.46 -22.89 -22.13
CA THR A 51 -40.87 -24.07 -22.91
C THR A 51 -40.95 -25.26 -21.97
N THR A 52 -42.15 -25.83 -21.86
CA THR A 52 -42.50 -27.00 -21.07
C THR A 52 -41.99 -28.28 -21.73
N ALA A 53 -41.16 -29.04 -21.02
CA ALA A 53 -41.02 -30.48 -21.23
C ALA A 53 -40.90 -31.17 -19.86
N SER A 54 -41.86 -32.04 -19.59
CA SER A 54 -42.05 -32.78 -18.35
C SER A 54 -41.08 -33.96 -18.29
N GLN A 55 -40.18 -34.00 -17.31
CA GLN A 55 -39.52 -35.23 -16.86
C GLN A 55 -39.38 -35.26 -15.34
N THR A 56 -40.06 -36.24 -14.74
CA THR A 56 -40.00 -36.62 -13.34
C THR A 56 -38.80 -37.53 -13.11
N THR A 57 -37.81 -37.14 -12.29
CA THR A 57 -37.15 -38.08 -11.36
C THR A 57 -36.26 -37.37 -10.31
N THR A 58 -36.49 -37.79 -9.05
CA THR A 58 -35.54 -37.93 -7.92
C THR A 58 -34.90 -36.69 -7.30
N LYS A 59 -35.47 -36.28 -6.17
CA LYS A 59 -34.91 -35.38 -5.16
C LYS A 59 -33.61 -35.99 -4.59
N ALA A 60 -32.47 -35.40 -4.95
CA ALA A 60 -31.23 -35.55 -4.19
C ALA A 60 -31.26 -34.53 -3.04
N GLU A 61 -31.13 -35.01 -1.80
CA GLU A 61 -30.89 -34.15 -0.65
C GLU A 61 -29.51 -33.53 -0.78
N THR A 62 -29.46 -32.27 -1.21
CA THR A 62 -28.29 -31.43 -1.01
C THR A 62 -28.25 -31.07 0.46
N THR A 63 -27.34 -31.70 1.20
CA THR A 63 -26.93 -31.26 2.53
C THR A 63 -26.50 -29.81 2.41
N THR A 64 -27.36 -28.88 2.86
CA THR A 64 -27.02 -27.48 3.05
C THR A 64 -25.86 -27.43 4.05
N GLN A 65 -24.63 -27.30 3.54
CA GLN A 65 -23.53 -26.83 4.37
C GLN A 65 -23.97 -25.49 4.93
N ALA A 66 -23.89 -25.34 6.26
CA ALA A 66 -24.08 -24.04 6.88
C ALA A 66 -23.15 -23.06 6.16
N VAL A 67 -23.72 -22.02 5.55
CA VAL A 67 -22.94 -20.88 5.08
C VAL A 67 -22.28 -20.34 6.33
N GLU A 68 -20.99 -20.59 6.47
CA GLU A 68 -20.17 -19.94 7.49
C GLU A 68 -20.32 -18.44 7.24
N ALA A 69 -21.05 -17.76 8.12
CA ALA A 69 -21.25 -16.33 8.01
C ALA A 69 -19.86 -15.70 7.98
N ASN A 70 -19.54 -15.00 6.89
CA ASN A 70 -18.26 -14.32 6.76
C ASN A 70 -18.16 -13.35 7.96
N PRO A 71 -17.18 -13.52 8.86
CA PRO A 71 -17.05 -12.65 10.03
C PRO A 71 -16.73 -11.19 9.65
N PHE A 72 -16.51 -10.90 8.36
CA PHE A 72 -16.30 -9.60 7.76
C PHE A 72 -17.51 -9.18 6.90
N GLU A 73 -18.72 -9.20 7.45
CA GLU A 73 -19.93 -8.77 6.71
C GLU A 73 -19.86 -7.31 6.26
N GLU A 74 -19.11 -6.47 6.97
CA GLU A 74 -18.86 -5.08 6.59
C GLU A 74 -17.80 -5.00 5.52
N PHE A 75 -18.14 -4.35 4.40
CA PHE A 75 -17.23 -4.10 3.30
C PHE A 75 -16.32 -2.91 3.61
N TYR A 76 -15.02 -3.07 3.37
CA TYR A 76 -14.03 -2.01 3.56
C TYR A 76 -13.18 -1.82 2.29
N GLU A 77 -12.96 -0.57 1.92
CA GLU A 77 -11.86 -0.19 1.02
C GLU A 77 -10.61 0.03 1.88
N ILE A 78 -9.48 -0.56 1.48
CA ILE A 78 -8.22 -0.49 2.20
C ILE A 78 -7.15 0.05 1.26
N SER A 79 -6.67 1.25 1.57
CA SER A 79 -5.56 1.85 0.83
C SER A 79 -4.22 1.19 1.16
N TRP A 80 -3.44 0.88 0.12
CA TRP A 80 -2.25 0.05 0.24
C TRP A 80 -1.05 0.65 -0.48
N ILE A 81 0.08 0.78 0.24
CA ILE A 81 1.40 1.07 -0.34
C ILE A 81 2.42 0.11 0.23
N PHE A 82 2.77 -0.91 -0.52
CA PHE A 82 3.94 -1.73 -0.20
C PHE A 82 4.38 -2.57 -1.39
N GLY A 83 5.69 -2.59 -1.67
CA GLY A 83 6.24 -3.32 -2.81
C GLY A 83 6.14 -2.55 -4.13
N PHE A 84 5.83 -3.25 -5.22
CA PHE A 84 5.83 -2.71 -6.58
C PHE A 84 4.43 -2.22 -7.01
N CYS A 85 3.77 -1.41 -6.18
CA CYS A 85 2.43 -0.87 -6.44
C CYS A 85 2.37 0.01 -7.71
N ASP A 86 3.51 0.51 -8.18
CA ASP A 86 3.64 1.24 -9.46
C ASP A 86 3.44 0.36 -10.71
N THR A 87 3.50 -0.96 -10.53
CA THR A 87 3.32 -1.97 -11.59
C THR A 87 2.17 -2.92 -11.29
N TYR A 88 1.35 -2.58 -10.29
CA TYR A 88 0.20 -3.36 -9.90
C TYR A 88 -0.85 -3.38 -11.03
N ASP A 89 -1.55 -4.52 -11.15
CA ASP A 89 -2.59 -4.78 -12.14
C ASP A 89 -3.87 -5.15 -11.41
N GLU A 90 -4.86 -4.28 -11.50
CA GLU A 90 -6.18 -4.43 -10.87
C GLU A 90 -6.89 -5.69 -11.35
N GLY A 91 -7.42 -6.48 -10.41
CA GLY A 91 -8.08 -7.75 -10.69
C GLY A 91 -7.10 -8.91 -10.89
N ALA A 92 -5.86 -8.78 -10.40
CA ALA A 92 -4.93 -9.90 -10.34
C ALA A 92 -5.48 -11.03 -9.45
N TYR A 93 -5.09 -12.28 -9.74
CA TYR A 93 -5.63 -13.45 -9.06
C TYR A 93 -5.43 -13.43 -7.53
N ASP A 94 -4.26 -12.99 -7.08
CA ASP A 94 -3.90 -12.92 -5.67
C ASP A 94 -4.67 -11.83 -4.92
N GLU A 95 -4.91 -10.69 -5.57
CA GLU A 95 -5.80 -9.64 -5.08
C GLU A 95 -7.24 -10.15 -4.92
N LEU A 96 -7.85 -10.65 -6.01
CA LEU A 96 -9.24 -11.10 -5.99
C LEU A 96 -9.45 -12.20 -4.93
N MET A 97 -8.46 -13.08 -4.75
CA MET A 97 -8.49 -14.11 -3.72
C MET A 97 -8.56 -13.55 -2.30
N ILE A 98 -7.88 -12.43 -2.03
CA ILE A 98 -7.90 -11.76 -0.72
C ILE A 98 -9.21 -10.97 -0.57
N GLU A 99 -9.59 -10.20 -1.57
CA GLU A 99 -10.81 -9.38 -1.59
C GLU A 99 -12.07 -10.22 -1.40
N GLU A 100 -12.23 -11.30 -2.17
CA GLU A 100 -13.39 -12.20 -2.06
C GLU A 100 -13.43 -12.91 -0.70
N ARG A 101 -12.27 -13.30 -0.17
CA ARG A 101 -12.19 -14.00 1.13
C ARG A 101 -12.58 -13.10 2.29
N TYR A 102 -12.10 -11.87 2.29
CA TYR A 102 -12.23 -10.96 3.42
C TYR A 102 -13.31 -9.90 3.22
N ASN A 103 -13.98 -9.89 2.07
CA ASN A 103 -15.00 -8.91 1.71
C ASN A 103 -14.45 -7.47 1.81
N ILE A 104 -13.30 -7.26 1.19
CA ILE A 104 -12.60 -5.96 1.13
C ILE A 104 -12.26 -5.61 -0.32
N ASP A 105 -11.84 -4.38 -0.54
CA ASP A 105 -11.29 -3.87 -1.80
C ASP A 105 -9.93 -3.22 -1.52
N LEU A 106 -8.89 -3.68 -2.20
CA LEU A 106 -7.50 -3.25 -2.00
C LEU A 106 -7.14 -2.12 -2.96
N GLN A 107 -7.15 -0.90 -2.44
CA GLN A 107 -6.81 0.30 -3.19
C GLN A 107 -5.30 0.53 -3.23
N CYS A 108 -4.60 -0.15 -4.14
CA CYS A 108 -3.16 0.02 -4.35
C CYS A 108 -2.84 1.39 -4.99
N TRP A 109 -2.19 2.28 -4.24
CA TRP A 109 -1.81 3.58 -4.80
C TRP A 109 -0.65 3.42 -5.78
N ASN A 110 -0.73 4.13 -6.90
CA ASN A 110 0.29 4.10 -7.96
C ASN A 110 1.55 4.91 -7.54
N ILE A 111 2.20 4.45 -6.47
CA ILE A 111 3.45 4.97 -5.92
C ILE A 111 4.30 3.76 -5.56
N SER A 112 5.50 3.67 -6.13
CA SER A 112 6.42 2.59 -5.78
C SER A 112 6.91 2.74 -4.35
N TYR A 113 6.99 1.65 -3.59
CA TYR A 113 7.66 1.68 -2.28
C TYR A 113 9.15 2.10 -2.37
N TYR A 114 9.75 1.96 -3.56
CA TYR A 114 11.13 2.37 -3.82
C TYR A 114 11.26 3.83 -4.28
N ASP A 115 10.14 4.52 -4.54
CA ASP A 115 10.13 5.94 -4.86
C ASP A 115 10.13 6.79 -3.58
N THR A 116 11.33 7.06 -3.07
CA THR A 116 11.50 7.88 -1.86
C THR A 116 10.91 9.29 -2.03
N GLU A 117 10.98 9.90 -3.22
CA GLU A 117 10.47 11.25 -3.44
C GLU A 117 8.94 11.26 -3.45
N GLY A 118 8.31 10.35 -4.18
CA GLY A 118 6.86 10.18 -4.19
C GLY A 118 6.29 9.90 -2.80
N LEU A 119 6.89 8.98 -2.04
CA LEU A 119 6.48 8.70 -0.66
C LEU A 119 6.65 9.92 0.25
N THR A 120 7.72 10.70 0.08
CA THR A 120 7.95 11.91 0.89
C THR A 120 6.90 12.99 0.57
N MET A 121 6.57 13.18 -0.71
CA MET A 121 5.55 14.13 -1.14
C MET A 121 4.16 13.76 -0.62
N MET A 122 3.80 12.47 -0.70
CA MET A 122 2.56 11.93 -0.16
C MET A 122 2.43 12.21 1.35
N LEU A 123 3.46 11.86 2.13
CA LEU A 123 3.46 12.14 3.57
C LEU A 123 3.41 13.63 3.89
N ALA A 124 4.08 14.47 3.09
CA ALA A 124 4.04 15.92 3.25
C ALA A 124 2.67 16.53 2.92
N ALA A 125 1.91 15.90 2.01
CA ALA A 125 0.53 16.27 1.70
C ALA A 125 -0.45 15.87 2.83
N GLY A 126 -0.02 14.98 3.73
CA GLY A 126 -0.86 14.42 4.79
C GLY A 126 -1.66 13.19 4.37
N ASP A 127 -1.35 12.63 3.19
CA ASP A 127 -1.97 11.40 2.72
C ASP A 127 -1.30 10.19 3.39
N ILE A 128 -2.10 9.37 4.06
CA ILE A 128 -1.64 8.22 4.84
C ILE A 128 -2.45 7.00 4.39
N PRO A 129 -1.81 5.94 3.84
CA PRO A 129 -2.52 4.72 3.51
C PRO A 129 -2.88 3.93 4.78
N ASP A 130 -3.91 3.09 4.69
CA ASP A 130 -4.34 2.21 5.78
C ASP A 130 -3.25 1.17 6.10
N PHE A 131 -2.58 0.67 5.06
CA PHE A 131 -1.44 -0.23 5.20
C PHE A 131 -0.23 0.22 4.39
N SER A 132 0.91 0.37 5.07
CA SER A 132 2.20 0.56 4.42
C SER A 132 3.38 0.26 5.34
N ASN A 133 4.53 -0.01 4.72
CA ASN A 133 5.81 0.27 5.35
C ASN A 133 6.34 1.56 4.73
N LEU A 134 6.47 2.62 5.53
CA LEU A 134 6.88 3.94 5.03
C LEU A 134 8.36 4.24 5.28
N ALA A 135 9.18 3.24 5.65
CA ALA A 135 10.59 3.44 5.96
C ALA A 135 11.40 4.04 4.81
N LYS A 136 10.94 3.87 3.56
CA LYS A 136 11.56 4.45 2.35
C LYS A 136 11.16 5.91 2.09
N GLY A 137 10.11 6.42 2.74
CA GLY A 137 9.69 7.83 2.70
C GLY A 137 10.51 8.74 3.60
N GLY A 138 11.71 8.32 4.03
CA GLY A 138 12.65 9.14 4.79
C GLY A 138 12.35 9.27 6.29
N LYS A 139 11.29 8.65 6.81
CA LYS A 139 10.93 8.66 8.23
C LYS A 139 11.02 7.26 8.84
N ALA A 140 11.64 7.16 10.01
CA ALA A 140 11.65 5.93 10.79
C ALA A 140 10.31 5.73 11.51
N PRO A 141 9.92 4.49 11.88
CA PRO A 141 8.62 4.23 12.53
C PRO A 141 8.32 5.06 13.77
N HIS A 142 9.32 5.32 14.63
CA HIS A 142 9.13 6.16 15.82
C HIS A 142 8.80 7.63 15.45
N VAL A 143 9.40 8.15 14.38
CA VAL A 143 9.12 9.52 13.90
C VAL A 143 7.71 9.60 13.35
N LEU A 144 7.28 8.60 12.57
CA LEU A 144 5.91 8.53 12.04
C LEU A 144 4.87 8.52 13.18
N TYR A 145 5.15 7.78 14.25
CA TYR A 145 4.30 7.76 15.43
C TYR A 145 4.31 9.10 16.20
N GLU A 146 5.49 9.68 16.45
CA GLU A 146 5.64 10.96 17.17
C GLU A 146 4.94 12.12 16.44
N GLU A 147 4.94 12.10 15.10
CA GLU A 147 4.26 13.09 14.26
C GLU A 147 2.77 12.78 14.05
N GLY A 148 2.27 11.65 14.56
CA GLY A 148 0.85 11.28 14.51
C GLY A 148 0.39 10.66 13.19
N PHE A 149 1.32 10.27 12.31
CA PHE A 149 0.99 9.57 11.07
C PHE A 149 0.56 8.12 11.30
N THR A 150 1.07 7.48 12.36
CA THR A 150 0.71 6.11 12.72
C THR A 150 0.21 6.03 14.16
N ARG A 151 -0.37 4.88 14.50
CA ARG A 151 -0.80 4.56 15.86
C ARG A 151 -0.01 3.38 16.40
N SER A 152 0.07 3.31 17.72
CA SER A 152 0.66 2.17 18.39
C SER A 152 -0.27 0.95 18.29
N VAL A 153 0.33 -0.24 18.36
CA VAL A 153 -0.36 -1.53 18.35
C VAL A 153 -0.10 -2.23 19.70
N PRO A 154 -1.11 -2.40 20.56
CA PRO A 154 -0.94 -3.12 21.83
C PRO A 154 -0.63 -4.60 21.63
N LEU A 155 0.16 -5.20 22.52
CA LEU A 155 0.48 -6.63 22.47
C LEU A 155 -0.78 -7.53 22.44
N GLU A 156 -1.84 -7.12 23.14
CA GLU A 156 -3.12 -7.84 23.17
C GLU A 156 -3.80 -7.92 21.80
N MET A 157 -3.57 -6.96 20.89
CA MET A 157 -4.07 -7.06 19.52
C MET A 157 -3.40 -8.20 18.76
N TYR A 158 -2.11 -8.45 18.99
CA TYR A 158 -1.42 -9.59 18.38
C TYR A 158 -2.02 -10.91 18.88
N LYS A 159 -2.21 -11.05 20.20
CA LYS A 159 -2.81 -12.27 20.79
C LYS A 159 -4.21 -12.53 20.26
N LYS A 160 -5.01 -11.47 20.09
CA LYS A 160 -6.42 -11.57 19.69
C LYS A 160 -6.59 -11.79 18.18
N TYR A 161 -5.93 -10.97 17.36
CA TYR A 161 -6.18 -10.90 15.92
C TYR A 161 -5.10 -11.60 15.08
N PHE A 162 -3.90 -11.82 15.65
CA PHE A 162 -2.78 -12.48 14.97
C PHE A 162 -2.18 -13.61 15.82
N PRO A 163 -2.97 -14.59 16.31
CA PRO A 163 -2.52 -15.56 17.31
C PRO A 163 -1.32 -16.40 16.83
N TYR A 164 -1.31 -16.82 15.57
CA TYR A 164 -0.16 -17.54 14.98
C TYR A 164 1.08 -16.66 14.85
N TYR A 165 0.90 -15.37 14.62
CA TYR A 165 2.01 -14.42 14.59
C TYR A 165 2.59 -14.20 15.98
N TYR A 166 1.71 -14.10 16.99
CA TYR A 166 2.13 -14.00 18.38
C TYR A 166 2.91 -15.26 18.83
N GLU A 167 2.46 -16.46 18.46
CA GLU A 167 3.22 -17.70 18.68
C GLU A 167 4.61 -17.65 18.00
N LEU A 168 4.69 -17.12 16.78
CA LEU A 168 5.96 -16.91 16.09
C LEU A 168 6.86 -15.91 16.84
N MET A 169 6.29 -14.85 17.42
CA MET A 169 7.04 -13.94 18.28
C MET A 169 7.57 -14.67 19.52
N GLU A 170 6.75 -15.47 20.20
CA GLU A 170 7.17 -16.28 21.36
C GLU A 170 8.35 -17.21 21.01
N ASN A 171 8.27 -17.89 19.87
CA ASN A 171 9.30 -18.80 19.39
C ASN A 171 10.64 -18.11 19.01
N ASN A 172 10.64 -16.80 18.80
CA ASN A 172 11.83 -16.01 18.45
C ASN A 172 12.17 -14.95 19.53
N ALA A 173 11.67 -15.13 20.75
CA ALA A 173 12.00 -14.28 21.88
C ALA A 173 13.52 -14.32 22.22
N PRO A 174 14.10 -13.24 22.76
CA PRO A 174 13.44 -11.96 23.08
C PRO A 174 13.35 -10.98 21.90
N THR A 175 14.14 -11.19 20.84
CA THR A 175 14.35 -10.19 19.78
C THR A 175 13.06 -9.78 19.06
N SER A 176 12.13 -10.71 18.90
CA SER A 176 10.80 -10.45 18.32
C SER A 176 9.97 -9.43 19.11
N PHE A 177 10.08 -9.41 20.45
CA PHE A 177 9.36 -8.50 21.34
C PHE A 177 10.09 -7.18 21.57
N GLU A 178 11.39 -7.11 21.29
CA GLU A 178 12.17 -5.88 21.42
C GLU A 178 12.02 -4.97 20.19
N TYR A 179 11.80 -5.56 19.01
CA TYR A 179 11.75 -4.82 17.77
C TYR A 179 10.45 -4.00 17.64
N ASN A 180 10.59 -2.70 17.36
CA ASN A 180 9.52 -1.69 17.34
C ASN A 180 8.76 -1.49 18.67
N LEU A 181 9.20 -2.07 19.78
CA LEU A 181 8.62 -1.81 21.10
C LEU A 181 8.77 -0.33 21.46
N ILE A 182 7.68 0.29 21.89
CA ILE A 182 7.70 1.63 22.46
C ILE A 182 8.25 1.51 23.88
N ARG A 183 9.40 2.15 24.13
CA ARG A 183 10.16 1.98 25.38
C ARG A 183 9.31 2.29 26.61
N GLY A 184 9.28 1.35 27.55
CA GLY A 184 8.54 1.49 28.81
C GLY A 184 7.05 1.16 28.70
N THR A 185 6.61 0.56 27.58
CA THR A 185 5.22 0.16 27.35
C THR A 185 5.13 -1.29 26.86
N GLU A 186 3.90 -1.78 26.66
CA GLU A 186 3.60 -3.06 25.98
C GLU A 186 3.03 -2.85 24.57
N GLU A 187 3.32 -1.70 23.96
CA GLU A 187 2.83 -1.31 22.64
C GLU A 187 3.97 -1.16 21.63
N TYR A 188 3.63 -1.32 20.35
CA TYR A 188 4.59 -1.31 19.25
C TYR A 188 4.27 -0.21 18.26
N TYR A 189 5.28 0.37 17.60
CA TYR A 189 5.08 1.39 16.55
C TYR A 189 4.34 0.87 15.30
N GLY A 190 4.13 -0.45 15.21
CA GLY A 190 3.43 -1.13 14.13
C GLY A 190 3.64 -2.64 14.20
N ILE A 191 3.07 -3.36 13.24
CA ILE A 191 3.26 -4.81 13.10
C ILE A 191 4.66 -5.09 12.56
N SER A 192 5.56 -5.50 13.46
CA SER A 192 6.92 -5.92 13.11
C SER A 192 6.89 -7.10 12.14
N TRP A 193 7.96 -7.32 11.39
CA TRP A 193 8.11 -8.48 10.49
C TRP A 193 9.11 -9.48 11.06
N VAL A 194 8.67 -10.72 11.27
CA VAL A 194 9.59 -11.85 11.49
C VAL A 194 9.99 -12.40 10.12
N ARG A 195 11.16 -11.97 9.62
CA ARG A 195 11.71 -12.49 8.36
C ARG A 195 12.47 -13.78 8.62
N SER A 196 12.48 -14.72 7.67
CA SER A 196 13.29 -15.94 7.72
C SER A 196 14.79 -15.68 7.43
N ASN A 197 15.11 -14.55 6.78
CA ASN A 197 16.46 -14.24 6.32
C ASN A 197 17.45 -13.88 7.45
N TYR A 198 17.02 -13.72 8.71
CA TYR A 198 17.95 -13.49 9.82
C TYR A 198 18.93 -14.65 10.04
N LYS A 199 18.59 -15.85 9.54
CA LYS A 199 19.44 -17.05 9.57
C LYS A 199 20.26 -17.24 8.30
N MET A 200 20.14 -16.36 7.30
CA MET A 200 20.78 -16.53 6.00
C MET A 200 21.69 -15.34 5.68
N PHE A 201 22.88 -15.64 5.15
CA PHE A 201 23.74 -14.62 4.58
C PHE A 201 23.14 -14.15 3.25
N TYR A 202 22.71 -12.88 3.21
CA TYR A 202 22.03 -12.31 2.03
C TYR A 202 22.96 -12.16 0.82
N ASN A 203 24.27 -11.94 1.07
CA ASN A 203 25.27 -11.72 0.04
C ASN A 203 26.31 -12.86 0.07
N ALA A 204 26.39 -13.62 -1.02
CA ALA A 204 27.49 -14.53 -1.28
C ALA A 204 28.31 -13.95 -2.44
N PRO A 205 29.57 -13.55 -2.24
CA PRO A 205 30.41 -13.11 -3.34
C PRO A 205 30.65 -14.28 -4.30
N LEU A 206 30.42 -14.05 -5.60
CA LEU A 206 30.60 -15.03 -6.65
C LEU A 206 31.72 -14.54 -7.59
N PHE A 207 32.61 -15.44 -7.98
CA PHE A 207 33.69 -15.16 -8.92
C PHE A 207 33.64 -16.13 -10.09
N ARG A 208 34.04 -15.65 -11.27
CA ARG A 208 34.32 -16.51 -12.43
C ARG A 208 35.65 -17.20 -12.21
N LEU A 209 35.59 -18.46 -11.75
CA LEU A 209 36.78 -19.24 -11.43
C LEU A 209 37.73 -19.33 -12.62
N ASP A 210 37.21 -19.54 -13.83
CA ASP A 210 37.99 -19.59 -15.05
C ASP A 210 38.74 -18.29 -15.35
N TRP A 211 38.19 -17.12 -14.98
CA TRP A 211 38.89 -15.85 -15.14
C TRP A 211 40.02 -15.70 -14.13
N LEU A 212 39.77 -16.12 -12.89
CA LEU A 212 40.74 -16.08 -11.81
C LEU A 212 41.95 -16.98 -12.12
N GLU A 213 41.70 -18.20 -12.58
CA GLU A 213 42.74 -19.16 -12.99
C GLU A 213 43.53 -18.66 -14.20
N ASN A 214 42.86 -18.05 -15.19
CA ASN A 214 43.53 -17.50 -16.38
C ASN A 214 44.53 -16.37 -16.07
N ILE A 215 44.32 -15.61 -14.99
CA ILE A 215 45.27 -14.58 -14.54
C ILE A 215 46.25 -15.10 -13.48
N GLY A 216 46.28 -16.42 -13.23
CA GLY A 216 47.23 -17.08 -12.35
C GLY A 216 46.87 -17.03 -10.86
N TYR A 217 45.60 -16.82 -10.52
CA TYR A 217 45.11 -16.81 -9.14
C TYR A 217 44.20 -18.01 -8.87
N GLU A 218 44.15 -18.45 -7.61
CA GLU A 218 43.23 -19.48 -7.10
C GLU A 218 42.20 -18.85 -6.15
N ILE A 219 41.16 -19.61 -5.78
CA ILE A 219 40.21 -19.16 -4.75
C ILE A 219 40.98 -18.93 -3.43
N PRO A 220 40.89 -17.74 -2.81
CA PRO A 220 41.59 -17.41 -1.57
C PRO A 220 41.23 -18.27 -0.35
#